data_AF-Q9Y7L4-F1
#
_entry.id   AF-Q9Y7L4-F1
#
_cell.length_a   1.000
_cell.length_b   1.000
_cell.length_c   1.000
_cell.angle_alpha   90.00
_cell.angle_beta   90.00
_cell.angle_gamma   90.00
#
_symmetry.space_group_name_H-M   'P 1'
#
loop_
_entity.id
_entity.type
_entity.pdbx_description
1 polymer ?
#
loop_
_entity_poly.entity_id
_entity_poly.type
_entity_poly.pdbx_seq_one_letter_code
_entity_poly.pdbx_strand_id
1 'polypeptide(L)'
;MEEYEDFEMEDLSELVSYMDYLETQRLTISQLDYSLSIPPQLLVSREISKLEDEVCEMLKESSLFQLFRKHKGYLNVTDLVLPLWCEVQHEYYLLRRIKKKTPKMERGIKLHQILEYETSPPSERRVLDRTSKEEPWALRLLRQLEGIMLLQKNGITREFPIWGYYKESSIFGIIDEISLNNPSKSNFNSDIRNYFNFKMYDLSFVDNKTRFSSRKPGASQILSSKVQLMYYVHLFLNYFPSLGEKQQSIFRDISPTYSNRLHSQSHWWNMFLSQLSLDGTKDLGPKFLEQSILSIPDIPEDVFAGHNSLNGLYALVFASAKKLHLRLTDDNLTIAYRNDKTGEVVYKDKFSFSNKLLEASYTKAYQFWHNLREPEGVPAEEVYKCRSCEFQKECWWLKKKQYYPLSSP
;
A
#
# COMPACT_ATOMS: atom_id res chain seq x y z
N MET A 1 17.54 -23.68 27.12
CA MET A 1 16.76 -22.68 26.38
C MET A 1 17.34 -22.77 24.98
N GLU A 2 16.70 -23.54 24.11
CA GLU A 2 17.24 -23.80 22.78
C GLU A 2 17.43 -22.47 22.07
N GLU A 3 18.66 -22.23 21.61
CA GLU A 3 19.02 -21.09 20.78
C GLU A 3 18.25 -21.26 19.46
N TYR A 4 17.18 -20.49 19.30
CA TYR A 4 16.48 -20.43 18.03
C TYR A 4 17.45 -19.85 17.00
N GLU A 5 17.75 -20.63 15.96
CA GLU A 5 18.32 -20.09 14.73
C GLU A 5 17.37 -19.00 14.22
N ASP A 6 17.85 -17.76 14.18
CA ASP A 6 17.16 -16.65 13.53
C ASP A 6 16.98 -17.00 12.05
N PHE A 7 15.78 -17.47 11.68
CA PHE A 7 15.39 -17.58 10.29
C PHE A 7 15.25 -16.16 9.72
N GLU A 8 16.24 -15.72 8.95
CA GLU A 8 16.14 -14.54 8.09
C GLU A 8 15.08 -14.81 7.00
N MET A 9 13.85 -14.34 7.21
CA MET A 9 12.82 -14.30 6.18
C MET A 9 12.35 -12.85 5.97
N GLU A 10 13.00 -12.24 4.99
CA GLU A 10 12.71 -10.96 4.35
C GLU A 10 11.47 -11.10 3.45
N ASP A 11 10.28 -11.18 4.05
CA ASP A 11 9.02 -11.44 3.35
C ASP A 11 8.38 -10.12 2.84
N LEU A 12 7.83 -10.16 1.62
CA LEU A 12 7.10 -9.11 0.87
C LEU A 12 7.73 -7.72 0.67
N SER A 13 8.25 -7.03 1.68
CA SER A 13 8.94 -5.74 1.50
C SER A 13 10.19 -5.90 0.64
N GLU A 14 10.89 -7.01 0.85
CA GLU A 14 11.98 -7.43 -0.03
C GLU A 14 11.49 -8.02 -1.33
N LEU A 15 10.38 -8.78 -1.39
CA LEU A 15 9.83 -9.18 -2.68
C LEU A 15 9.48 -7.96 -3.53
N VAL A 16 8.83 -6.93 -2.97
CA VAL A 16 8.55 -5.66 -3.64
C VAL A 16 9.84 -4.92 -3.95
N SER A 17 10.80 -4.86 -3.03
CA SER A 17 12.11 -4.21 -3.27
C SER A 17 12.99 -4.96 -4.28
N TYR A 18 12.84 -6.28 -4.38
CA TYR A 18 13.56 -7.21 -5.25
C TYR A 18 12.90 -7.22 -6.62
N MET A 19 11.56 -7.17 -6.69
CA MET A 19 10.82 -6.90 -7.93
C MET A 19 11.18 -5.52 -8.46
N ASP A 20 11.15 -4.49 -7.60
CA ASP A 20 11.64 -3.14 -7.93
C ASP A 20 13.10 -3.20 -8.41
N TYR A 21 13.96 -3.97 -7.73
CA TYR A 21 15.37 -4.13 -8.09
C TYR A 21 15.55 -4.86 -9.43
N LEU A 22 14.90 -6.00 -9.65
CA LEU A 22 14.98 -6.79 -10.89
C LEU A 22 14.38 -6.03 -12.08
N GLU A 23 13.28 -5.30 -11.87
CA GLU A 23 12.66 -4.45 -12.88
C GLU A 23 13.53 -3.22 -13.19
N THR A 24 14.21 -2.66 -12.19
CA THR A 24 15.21 -1.59 -12.39
C THR A 24 16.48 -2.12 -13.07
N GLN A 25 16.93 -3.35 -12.77
CA GLN A 25 18.11 -3.97 -13.39
C GLN A 25 17.91 -4.24 -14.89
N ARG A 26 16.68 -4.59 -15.31
CA ARG A 26 16.33 -4.67 -16.74
C ARG A 26 16.47 -3.32 -17.45
N LEU A 27 16.24 -2.20 -16.77
CA LEU A 27 16.43 -0.85 -17.32
C LEU A 27 17.91 -0.46 -17.40
N THR A 28 18.74 -0.88 -16.44
CA THR A 28 20.20 -0.63 -16.52
C THR A 28 20.86 -1.42 -17.64
N ILE A 29 20.45 -2.66 -17.92
CA ILE A 29 21.02 -3.43 -19.04
C ILE A 29 20.59 -2.85 -20.39
N SER A 30 19.42 -2.21 -20.47
CA SER A 30 18.96 -1.53 -21.69
C SER A 30 19.66 -0.19 -21.99
N GLN A 31 20.37 0.40 -21.01
CA GLN A 31 20.96 1.74 -21.17
C GLN A 31 22.42 1.86 -20.73
N LEU A 32 23.06 0.78 -20.27
CA LEU A 32 24.47 0.80 -19.86
C LEU A 32 25.27 -0.26 -20.61
N ASP A 33 25.43 -0.05 -21.92
CA ASP A 33 26.67 -0.41 -22.61
C ASP A 33 27.72 0.68 -22.31
N TYR A 34 28.14 0.78 -21.05
CA TYR A 34 29.38 1.46 -20.69
C TYR A 34 30.01 0.83 -19.46
N SER A 35 31.03 0.03 -19.73
CA SER A 35 31.94 -0.59 -18.77
C SER A 35 32.65 0.46 -17.93
N LEU A 36 32.38 0.56 -16.63
CA LEU A 36 33.33 1.14 -15.66
C LEU A 36 33.07 0.56 -14.25
N SER A 37 34.00 -0.27 -13.81
CA SER A 37 34.10 -0.80 -12.44
C SER A 37 34.89 0.16 -11.56
N ILE A 38 34.24 0.90 -10.64
CA ILE A 38 34.95 1.73 -9.64
C ILE A 38 34.30 1.58 -8.23
N PRO A 39 35.08 1.46 -7.13
CA PRO A 39 34.58 1.10 -5.80
C PRO A 39 34.03 2.28 -4.96
N PRO A 40 33.25 2.03 -3.89
CA PRO A 40 32.21 2.95 -3.40
C PRO A 40 32.64 4.16 -2.54
N GLN A 41 33.94 4.39 -2.26
CA GLN A 41 34.31 5.24 -1.12
C GLN A 41 34.76 6.68 -1.42
N LEU A 42 34.64 7.19 -2.66
CA LEU A 42 35.13 8.54 -3.01
C LEU A 42 34.14 9.43 -3.80
N LEU A 43 32.86 9.07 -3.87
CA LEU A 43 31.83 9.81 -4.61
C LEU A 43 30.89 10.60 -3.69
N VAL A 44 31.34 11.72 -3.09
CA VAL A 44 30.44 12.50 -2.20
C VAL A 44 30.41 14.01 -2.48
N SER A 45 31.24 14.58 -3.37
CA SER A 45 31.17 16.05 -3.59
C SER A 45 31.17 16.51 -5.04
N ARG A 46 31.97 15.90 -5.92
CA ARG A 46 32.09 16.35 -7.33
C ARG A 46 30.99 15.84 -8.26
N GLU A 47 30.40 14.68 -7.98
CA GLU A 47 29.30 14.14 -8.80
C GLU A 47 27.94 14.77 -8.46
N ILE A 48 27.76 15.29 -7.23
CA ILE A 48 26.48 15.83 -6.78
C ILE A 48 26.02 17.00 -7.65
N SER A 49 26.91 17.94 -7.99
CA SER A 49 26.55 19.09 -8.85
C SER A 49 26.19 18.65 -10.26
N LYS A 50 26.91 17.67 -10.83
CA LYS A 50 26.62 17.15 -12.18
C LYS A 50 25.28 16.39 -12.21
N LEU A 51 25.03 15.59 -11.19
CA LEU A 51 23.75 14.89 -11.01
C LEU A 51 22.59 15.88 -10.82
N GLU A 52 22.78 16.99 -10.09
CA GLU A 52 21.75 18.02 -9.93
C GLU A 52 21.39 18.69 -11.26
N ASP A 53 22.38 19.02 -12.09
CA ASP A 53 22.16 19.61 -13.41
C ASP A 53 21.48 18.62 -14.37
N GLU A 54 21.99 17.37 -14.48
CA GLU A 54 21.41 16.30 -15.30
C GLU A 54 19.96 16.00 -14.89
N VAL A 55 19.70 15.90 -13.59
CA VAL A 55 18.35 15.62 -13.08
C VAL A 55 17.41 16.80 -13.29
N CYS A 56 17.88 18.04 -13.16
CA CYS A 56 17.08 19.21 -13.48
C CYS A 56 16.72 19.26 -14.97
N GLU A 57 17.60 18.78 -15.86
CA GLU A 57 17.27 18.59 -17.28
C GLU A 57 16.25 17.46 -17.48
N MET A 58 16.41 16.32 -16.81
CA MET A 58 15.45 15.21 -16.87
C MET A 58 14.02 15.61 -16.47
N LEU A 59 13.87 16.46 -15.45
CA LEU A 59 12.56 16.95 -15.01
C LEU A 59 11.90 17.93 -15.98
N LYS A 60 12.66 18.53 -16.91
CA LYS A 60 12.09 19.35 -18.00
C LYS A 60 11.44 18.49 -19.07
N GLU A 61 11.93 17.27 -19.26
CA GLU A 61 11.49 16.37 -20.33
C GLU A 61 10.50 15.30 -19.85
N SER A 62 10.52 14.96 -18.56
CA SER A 62 9.72 13.87 -18.00
C SER A 62 9.25 14.15 -16.58
N SER A 63 8.02 13.72 -16.27
CA SER A 63 7.47 13.83 -14.92
C SER A 63 8.11 12.85 -13.94
N LEU A 64 8.01 13.09 -12.63
CA LEU A 64 8.44 12.12 -11.61
C LEU A 64 7.82 10.73 -11.81
N PHE A 65 6.54 10.67 -12.20
CA PHE A 65 5.89 9.41 -12.55
C PHE A 65 6.57 8.73 -13.73
N GLN A 66 6.85 9.48 -14.81
CA GLN A 66 7.51 8.94 -16.00
C GLN A 66 8.91 8.41 -15.69
N LEU A 67 9.68 9.14 -14.87
CA LEU A 67 11.03 8.78 -14.48
C LEU A 67 11.08 7.57 -13.54
N PHE A 68 10.20 7.51 -12.54
CA PHE A 68 10.36 6.60 -11.41
C PHE A 68 9.29 5.52 -11.27
N ARG A 69 8.15 5.62 -11.96
CA ARG A 69 6.99 4.74 -11.74
C ARG A 69 6.29 4.23 -13.01
N LYS A 70 6.57 4.81 -14.18
CA LYS A 70 6.01 4.38 -15.49
C LYS A 70 6.28 2.91 -15.80
N HIS A 71 7.45 2.39 -15.42
CA HIS A 71 7.80 0.98 -15.64
C HIS A 71 6.89 0.02 -14.84
N LYS A 72 6.44 0.42 -13.65
CA LYS A 72 5.48 -0.35 -12.84
C LYS A 72 4.06 -0.19 -13.37
N GLY A 73 3.74 0.98 -13.91
CA GLY A 73 2.40 1.32 -14.39
C GLY A 73 1.40 1.68 -13.27
N TYR A 74 1.86 1.81 -12.02
CA TYR A 74 1.04 2.19 -10.87
C TYR A 74 1.85 2.95 -9.81
N LEU A 75 1.15 3.61 -8.89
CA LEU A 75 1.71 4.23 -7.68
C LEU A 75 1.39 3.36 -6.46
N ASN A 76 2.33 3.24 -5.53
CA ASN A 76 2.00 2.67 -4.22
C ASN A 76 1.19 3.69 -3.42
N VAL A 77 0.36 3.23 -2.47
CA VAL A 77 -0.27 4.16 -1.51
C VAL A 77 0.80 4.97 -0.77
N THR A 78 1.94 4.35 -0.45
CA THR A 78 3.12 5.02 0.10
C THR A 78 3.65 6.16 -0.80
N ASP A 79 3.62 6.00 -2.13
CA ASP A 79 4.01 7.05 -3.09
C ASP A 79 3.05 8.25 -3.03
N LEU A 80 1.79 8.04 -2.66
CA LEU A 80 0.77 9.08 -2.56
C LEU A 80 0.80 9.80 -1.20
N VAL A 81 1.13 9.09 -0.12
CA VAL A 81 1.01 9.64 1.24
C VAL A 81 2.32 10.16 1.84
N LEU A 82 3.49 9.71 1.36
CA LEU A 82 4.78 10.23 1.83
C LEU A 82 5.02 11.71 1.45
N PRO A 83 4.69 12.17 0.23
CA PRO A 83 4.89 13.58 -0.14
C PRO A 83 4.06 14.55 0.70
N LEU A 84 2.95 14.10 1.32
CA LEU A 84 2.06 14.94 2.13
C LEU A 84 2.77 15.64 3.29
N TRP A 85 3.89 15.10 3.78
CA TRP A 85 4.71 15.75 4.80
C TRP A 85 5.61 16.82 4.20
N CYS A 86 6.36 16.49 3.15
CA CYS A 86 7.29 17.38 2.46
C CYS A 86 7.60 16.80 1.07
N GLU A 87 7.05 17.42 0.02
CA GLU A 87 7.21 16.96 -1.35
C GLU A 87 8.64 17.17 -1.83
N VAL A 88 9.28 18.28 -1.41
CA VAL A 88 10.69 18.58 -1.72
C VAL A 88 11.62 17.50 -1.17
N GLN A 89 11.38 17.03 0.04
CA GLN A 89 12.16 15.92 0.62
C GLN A 89 11.92 14.63 -0.15
N HIS A 90 10.67 14.36 -0.53
CA HIS A 90 10.34 13.16 -1.30
C HIS A 90 10.99 13.19 -2.69
N GLU A 91 10.99 14.33 -3.36
CA GLU A 91 11.71 14.57 -4.61
C GLU A 91 13.21 14.29 -4.43
N TYR A 92 13.87 14.83 -3.41
CA TYR A 92 15.28 14.52 -3.15
C TYR A 92 15.56 13.02 -3.00
N TYR A 93 14.69 12.29 -2.28
CA TYR A 93 14.83 10.83 -2.16
C TYR A 93 14.72 10.12 -3.50
N LEU A 94 13.79 10.52 -4.37
CA LEU A 94 13.61 9.94 -5.70
C LEU A 94 14.82 10.25 -6.60
N LEU A 95 15.15 11.53 -6.73
CA LEU A 95 16.19 12.03 -7.62
C LEU A 95 17.57 11.47 -7.27
N ARG A 96 17.87 11.36 -5.97
CA ARG A 96 19.15 10.84 -5.48
C ARG A 96 19.15 9.33 -5.28
N ARG A 97 18.02 8.66 -5.54
CA ARG A 97 17.83 7.21 -5.36
C ARG A 97 18.23 6.73 -3.96
N ILE A 98 17.97 7.57 -2.94
CA ILE A 98 18.29 7.27 -1.54
C ILE A 98 17.09 6.52 -0.94
N LYS A 99 17.33 5.36 -0.33
CA LYS A 99 16.33 4.67 0.49
C LYS A 99 16.54 5.06 1.95
N LYS A 100 15.54 5.70 2.57
CA LYS A 100 15.57 6.00 4.00
C LYS A 100 15.50 4.71 4.80
N LYS A 101 16.57 4.34 5.49
CA LYS A 101 16.59 3.31 6.53
C LYS A 101 16.99 3.96 7.86
N THR A 102 16.23 3.69 8.91
CA THR A 102 16.56 4.15 10.27
C THR A 102 16.32 3.00 11.25
N PRO A 103 17.05 2.93 12.38
CA PRO A 103 16.81 1.90 13.40
C PRO A 103 15.38 1.89 13.96
N LYS A 104 14.67 3.03 13.86
CA LYS A 104 13.25 3.13 14.22
C LYS A 104 12.34 2.47 13.17
N MET A 105 12.68 2.60 11.89
CA MET A 105 11.94 1.95 10.80
C MET A 105 12.14 0.44 10.82
N GLU A 106 13.36 -0.04 11.07
CA GLU A 106 13.65 -1.48 11.19
C GLU A 106 12.85 -2.14 12.31
N ARG A 107 12.76 -1.49 13.48
CA ARG A 107 11.89 -1.96 14.58
C ARG A 107 10.40 -1.94 14.19
N GLY A 108 9.99 -0.98 13.36
CA GLY A 108 8.64 -0.94 12.79
C GLY A 108 8.33 -2.12 11.90
N ILE A 109 9.27 -2.48 11.01
CA ILE A 109 9.15 -3.63 10.10
C ILE A 109 9.04 -4.92 10.91
N LYS A 110 9.93 -5.13 11.89
CA LYS A 110 9.90 -6.32 12.76
C LYS A 110 8.56 -6.44 13.51
N LEU A 111 8.01 -5.33 14.00
CA LEU A 111 6.70 -5.38 14.66
C LEU A 111 5.59 -5.77 13.68
N HIS A 112 5.58 -5.24 12.46
CA HIS A 112 4.61 -5.63 11.44
C HIS A 112 4.68 -7.11 11.10
N GLN A 113 5.89 -7.66 10.95
CA GLN A 113 6.10 -9.10 10.73
C GLN A 113 5.56 -9.94 11.89
N ILE A 114 5.85 -9.55 13.13
CA ILE A 114 5.30 -10.23 14.32
C ILE A 114 3.76 -10.21 14.29
N LEU A 115 3.18 -9.05 13.97
CA LEU A 115 1.73 -8.92 13.86
C LEU A 115 1.18 -9.84 12.76
N GLU A 116 1.78 -9.86 11.57
CA GLU A 116 1.39 -10.76 10.46
C GLU A 116 1.34 -12.23 10.93
N TYR A 117 2.38 -12.67 11.66
CA TYR A 117 2.47 -14.03 12.20
C TYR A 117 1.41 -14.37 13.25
N GLU A 118 0.76 -13.38 13.87
CA GLU A 118 -0.41 -13.63 14.74
C GLU A 118 -1.61 -14.15 13.95
N THR A 119 -1.71 -13.82 12.65
CA THR A 119 -2.85 -14.20 11.81
C THR A 119 -2.52 -15.25 10.75
N SER A 120 -1.32 -15.18 10.17
CA SER A 120 -0.88 -16.02 9.07
C SER A 120 0.54 -16.50 9.37
N PRO A 121 0.79 -17.81 9.53
CA PRO A 121 2.16 -18.27 9.69
C PRO A 121 3.00 -17.87 8.46
N PRO A 122 4.32 -17.65 8.63
CA PRO A 122 5.20 -17.38 7.50
C PRO A 122 5.01 -18.45 6.43
N SER A 123 4.83 -18.01 5.18
CA SER A 123 4.62 -18.93 4.06
C SER A 123 5.82 -18.88 3.12
N GLU A 124 6.28 -20.03 2.63
CA GLU A 124 7.40 -20.14 1.67
C GLU A 124 7.07 -19.66 0.25
N ARG A 125 5.99 -18.87 0.09
CA ARG A 125 5.53 -18.39 -1.22
C ARG A 125 6.63 -17.59 -1.91
N ARG A 126 7.05 -18.06 -3.08
CA ARG A 126 8.12 -17.46 -3.88
C ARG A 126 7.81 -17.52 -5.36
N VAL A 127 8.41 -16.62 -6.13
CA VAL A 127 8.35 -16.63 -7.59
C VAL A 127 9.22 -17.78 -8.11
N LEU A 128 8.59 -18.75 -8.75
CA LEU A 128 9.20 -19.97 -9.29
C LEU A 128 9.62 -19.80 -10.76
N ASP A 129 8.88 -19.00 -11.53
CA ASP A 129 9.20 -18.60 -12.91
C ASP A 129 9.46 -17.09 -12.99
N ARG A 130 10.74 -16.72 -12.97
CA ARG A 130 11.18 -15.31 -13.09
C ARG A 130 10.91 -14.68 -14.46
N THR A 131 10.50 -15.46 -15.45
CA THR A 131 10.10 -14.95 -16.76
C THR A 131 8.60 -14.59 -16.80
N SER A 132 7.82 -15.12 -15.87
CA SER A 132 6.39 -14.84 -15.74
C SER A 132 6.13 -13.46 -15.16
N LYS A 133 5.42 -12.61 -15.90
CA LYS A 133 4.92 -11.33 -15.39
C LYS A 133 3.68 -11.54 -14.51
N GLU A 134 2.98 -12.64 -14.74
CA GLU A 134 1.72 -13.00 -14.10
C GLU A 134 1.94 -13.54 -12.69
N GLU A 135 2.98 -14.35 -12.47
CA GLU A 135 3.19 -15.05 -11.19
C GLU A 135 3.26 -14.10 -9.96
N PRO A 136 3.95 -12.95 -10.00
CA PRO A 136 3.92 -12.00 -8.88
C PRO A 136 2.50 -11.50 -8.53
N TRP A 137 1.62 -11.32 -9.54
CA TRP A 137 0.22 -10.96 -9.32
C TRP A 137 -0.61 -12.14 -8.83
N ALA A 138 -0.29 -13.34 -9.29
CA ALA A 138 -0.91 -14.57 -8.82
C ALA A 138 -0.63 -14.82 -7.32
N LEU A 139 0.61 -14.60 -6.87
CA LEU A 139 0.96 -14.66 -5.45
C LEU A 139 0.18 -13.63 -4.62
N ARG A 140 -0.03 -12.42 -5.14
CA ARG A 140 -0.88 -11.41 -4.49
C ARG A 140 -2.35 -11.86 -4.41
N LEU A 141 -2.87 -12.50 -5.45
CA LEU A 141 -4.23 -13.07 -5.44
C LEU A 141 -4.36 -14.22 -4.43
N LEU A 142 -3.34 -15.08 -4.30
CA LEU A 142 -3.32 -16.12 -3.25
C LEU A 142 -3.33 -15.50 -1.85
N ARG A 143 -2.56 -14.43 -1.63
CA ARG A 143 -2.57 -13.68 -0.36
C ARG A 143 -3.94 -13.06 -0.09
N GLN A 144 -4.61 -12.51 -1.11
CA GLN A 144 -5.99 -12.04 -0.96
C GLN A 144 -6.94 -13.18 -0.60
N LEU A 145 -6.84 -14.33 -1.27
CA LEU A 145 -7.70 -15.49 -1.05
C LEU A 145 -7.59 -15.99 0.40
N GLU A 146 -6.37 -16.19 0.87
CA GLU A 146 -6.07 -16.54 2.26
C GLU A 146 -6.62 -15.48 3.22
N GLY A 147 -6.37 -14.19 2.95
CA GLY A 147 -6.86 -13.10 3.81
C GLY A 147 -8.39 -13.05 3.91
N ILE A 148 -9.10 -13.30 2.81
CA ILE A 148 -10.57 -13.43 2.81
C ILE A 148 -11.01 -14.65 3.64
N MET A 149 -10.31 -15.78 3.55
CA MET A 149 -10.61 -16.97 4.35
C MET A 149 -10.33 -16.75 5.83
N LEU A 150 -9.26 -16.04 6.19
CA LEU A 150 -8.94 -15.64 7.56
C LEU A 150 -10.00 -14.69 8.14
N LEU A 151 -10.50 -13.75 7.33
CA LEU A 151 -11.64 -12.91 7.72
C LEU A 151 -12.90 -13.75 7.99
N GLN A 152 -13.17 -14.79 7.20
CA GLN A 152 -14.31 -15.69 7.43
C GLN A 152 -14.15 -16.54 8.69
N LYS A 153 -12.93 -17.04 8.95
CA LYS A 153 -12.64 -17.98 10.04
C LYS A 153 -12.47 -17.28 11.38
N ASN A 154 -11.67 -16.20 11.41
CA ASN A 154 -11.18 -15.55 12.62
C ASN A 154 -11.63 -14.09 12.73
N GLY A 155 -12.20 -13.50 11.68
CA GLY A 155 -12.61 -12.10 11.66
C GLY A 155 -11.47 -11.10 11.56
N ILE A 156 -10.25 -11.53 11.20
CA ILE A 156 -9.09 -10.65 11.04
C ILE A 156 -8.13 -11.21 9.99
N THR A 157 -7.52 -10.32 9.22
CA THR A 157 -6.35 -10.61 8.36
C THR A 157 -5.39 -9.43 8.41
N ARG A 158 -4.12 -9.69 8.14
CA ARG A 158 -3.06 -8.67 8.03
C ARG A 158 -2.36 -8.74 6.69
N GLU A 159 -1.59 -7.70 6.38
CA GLU A 159 -0.78 -7.58 5.15
C GLU A 159 -1.57 -7.90 3.87
N PHE A 160 -2.80 -7.39 3.76
CA PHE A 160 -3.69 -7.70 2.66
C PHE A 160 -3.36 -6.85 1.42
N PRO A 161 -2.85 -7.44 0.32
CA PRO A 161 -2.55 -6.67 -0.88
C PRO A 161 -3.84 -6.23 -1.58
N ILE A 162 -3.90 -4.98 -2.00
CA ILE A 162 -5.05 -4.42 -2.70
C ILE A 162 -4.57 -3.49 -3.83
N TRP A 163 -5.33 -3.41 -4.90
CA TRP A 163 -5.06 -2.48 -5.99
C TRP A 163 -6.34 -2.06 -6.69
N GLY A 164 -6.24 -1.09 -7.59
CA GLY A 164 -7.36 -0.56 -8.34
C GLY A 164 -7.10 0.85 -8.80
N TYR A 165 -8.16 1.55 -9.18
CA TYR A 165 -8.07 2.91 -9.67
C TYR A 165 -8.59 3.92 -8.66
N TYR A 166 -7.88 5.04 -8.55
CA TYR A 166 -8.44 6.29 -8.03
C TYR A 166 -8.27 7.34 -9.12
N LYS A 167 -9.39 7.70 -9.75
CA LYS A 167 -9.43 8.57 -10.92
C LYS A 167 -8.47 8.07 -12.02
N GLU A 168 -7.50 8.87 -12.42
CA GLU A 168 -6.55 8.58 -13.50
C GLU A 168 -5.40 7.66 -13.07
N SER A 169 -5.22 7.44 -11.76
CA SER A 169 -4.08 6.68 -11.24
C SER A 169 -4.45 5.24 -10.91
N SER A 170 -3.63 4.31 -11.40
CA SER A 170 -3.59 2.94 -10.86
C SER A 170 -2.78 2.95 -9.57
N ILE A 171 -3.34 2.33 -8.53
CA ILE A 171 -2.79 2.34 -7.18
C ILE A 171 -2.69 0.91 -6.66
N PHE A 172 -1.56 0.61 -6.02
CA PHE A 172 -1.32 -0.61 -5.28
C PHE A 172 -1.04 -0.28 -3.79
N GLY A 173 -1.45 -1.15 -2.89
CA GLY A 173 -1.17 -1.00 -1.46
C GLY A 173 -1.22 -2.32 -0.72
N ILE A 174 -0.74 -2.30 0.51
CA ILE A 174 -0.83 -3.42 1.44
C ILE A 174 -1.52 -2.91 2.69
N ILE A 175 -2.67 -3.47 3.01
CA ILE A 175 -3.47 -3.08 4.17
C ILE A 175 -2.94 -3.82 5.38
N ASP A 176 -2.38 -3.11 6.36
CA ASP A 176 -1.77 -3.72 7.55
C ASP A 176 -2.74 -4.66 8.29
N GLU A 177 -4.00 -4.26 8.44
CA GLU A 177 -5.02 -5.04 9.15
C GLU A 177 -6.43 -4.70 8.67
N ILE A 178 -7.19 -5.75 8.37
CA ILE A 178 -8.64 -5.71 8.17
C ILE A 178 -9.26 -6.58 9.27
N SER A 179 -10.28 -6.06 9.94
CA SER A 179 -10.99 -6.78 11.00
C SER A 179 -12.50 -6.66 10.85
N LEU A 180 -13.19 -7.71 11.29
CA LEU A 180 -14.64 -7.84 11.30
C LEU A 180 -15.12 -7.75 12.75
N ASN A 181 -15.73 -6.63 13.10
CA ASN A 181 -16.35 -6.49 14.41
C ASN A 181 -17.78 -7.03 14.34
N ASN A 182 -18.24 -7.68 15.41
CA ASN A 182 -19.67 -7.90 15.58
C ASN A 182 -20.35 -6.52 15.58
N PRO A 183 -21.54 -6.39 14.95
CA PRO A 183 -22.27 -5.14 15.02
C PRO A 183 -22.44 -4.80 16.49
N SER A 184 -22.09 -3.56 16.86
CA SER A 184 -22.38 -3.04 18.20
C SER A 184 -23.82 -3.41 18.51
N LYS A 185 -24.11 -3.99 19.67
CA LYS A 185 -25.49 -4.34 20.09
C LYS A 185 -26.33 -3.05 20.14
N SER A 186 -26.78 -2.52 19.02
CA SER A 186 -27.77 -1.47 18.97
C SER A 186 -29.09 -2.18 19.29
N ASN A 187 -29.46 -2.20 20.57
CA ASN A 187 -30.74 -2.65 21.13
C ASN A 187 -31.63 -3.40 20.12
N PHE A 188 -31.24 -4.63 19.77
CA PHE A 188 -32.05 -5.46 18.90
C PHE A 188 -33.23 -5.94 19.74
N ASN A 189 -34.37 -5.25 19.59
CA ASN A 189 -35.67 -5.77 19.94
C ASN A 189 -35.76 -7.23 19.45
N SER A 190 -36.29 -8.10 20.31
CA SER A 190 -36.44 -9.55 20.15
C SER A 190 -37.39 -9.98 19.02
N ASP A 191 -37.42 -9.25 17.91
CA ASP A 191 -38.24 -9.58 16.74
C ASP A 191 -37.55 -10.69 15.93
N ILE A 192 -38.27 -11.80 15.73
CA ILE A 192 -37.85 -13.01 15.01
C ILE A 192 -37.35 -12.70 13.59
N ARG A 193 -37.83 -11.60 12.98
CA ARG A 193 -37.38 -11.13 11.67
C ARG A 193 -35.88 -10.80 11.62
N ASN A 194 -35.28 -10.47 12.78
CA ASN A 194 -33.84 -10.21 12.89
C ASN A 194 -32.99 -11.49 12.90
N TYR A 195 -33.58 -12.66 13.13
CA TYR A 195 -32.87 -13.95 13.01
C TYR A 195 -32.54 -14.28 11.55
N PHE A 196 -33.38 -13.81 10.62
CA PHE A 196 -33.16 -13.91 9.17
C PHE A 196 -32.30 -12.77 8.59
N ASN A 197 -32.00 -11.73 9.39
CA ASN A 197 -30.98 -10.77 9.01
C ASN A 197 -29.63 -11.48 9.12
N PHE A 198 -29.09 -11.92 7.98
CA PHE A 198 -27.71 -12.41 7.87
C PHE A 198 -26.81 -11.52 8.73
N LYS A 199 -26.10 -12.13 9.69
CA LYS A 199 -25.19 -11.44 10.59
C LYS A 199 -24.22 -10.60 9.76
N MET A 200 -24.44 -9.29 9.71
CA MET A 200 -23.55 -8.37 9.03
C MET A 200 -22.40 -8.01 9.97
N TYR A 201 -21.18 -8.01 9.46
CA TYR A 201 -19.99 -7.63 10.21
C TYR A 201 -19.61 -6.18 9.92
N ASP A 202 -19.27 -5.43 10.96
CA ASP A 202 -18.73 -4.08 10.83
C ASP A 202 -17.25 -4.19 10.40
N LEU A 203 -16.97 -3.78 9.17
CA LEU A 203 -15.64 -3.80 8.58
C LEU A 203 -14.78 -2.67 9.14
N SER A 204 -13.61 -2.98 9.70
CA SER A 204 -12.61 -2.00 10.13
C SER A 204 -11.26 -2.19 9.44
N PHE A 205 -10.60 -1.05 9.20
CA PHE A 205 -9.25 -0.96 8.64
C PHE A 205 -8.34 -0.30 9.67
N VAL A 206 -7.20 -0.93 9.95
CA VAL A 206 -6.26 -0.47 10.97
C VAL A 206 -4.87 -0.26 10.37
N ASP A 207 -4.30 0.92 10.58
CA ASP A 207 -2.90 1.24 10.29
C ASP A 207 -2.11 1.13 11.59
N ASN A 208 -1.19 0.17 11.66
CA ASN A 208 -0.40 -0.10 12.86
C ASN A 208 0.88 0.72 12.81
N LYS A 209 1.05 1.70 13.72
CA LYS A 209 2.23 2.57 13.76
C LYS A 209 3.04 2.36 15.04
N THR A 210 4.36 2.23 14.90
CA THR A 210 5.26 2.21 16.06
C THR A 210 5.44 3.59 16.67
N ARG A 211 5.47 3.63 18.00
CA ARG A 211 5.68 4.83 18.81
C ARG A 211 6.61 4.52 19.99
N PHE A 212 7.58 5.41 20.17
CA PHE A 212 8.45 5.46 21.35
C PHE A 212 7.88 6.39 22.44
N SER A 213 7.11 7.39 22.03
CA SER A 213 6.51 8.40 22.92
C SER A 213 5.10 7.99 23.29
N SER A 214 4.74 8.20 24.54
CA SER A 214 3.36 8.07 25.03
C SER A 214 2.46 9.25 24.65
N ARG A 215 3.03 10.35 24.15
CA ARG A 215 2.24 11.52 23.71
C ARG A 215 1.55 11.26 22.37
N LYS A 216 0.33 11.79 22.21
CA LYS A 216 -0.40 11.80 20.94
C LYS A 216 0.40 12.58 19.88
N PRO A 217 0.47 12.13 18.61
CA PRO A 217 1.24 12.80 17.58
C PRO A 217 0.52 14.09 17.17
N GLY A 218 1.26 15.06 16.63
CA GLY A 218 0.65 16.26 16.07
C GLY A 218 -0.18 15.93 14.82
N ALA A 219 -1.17 16.75 14.49
CA ALA A 219 -2.09 16.52 13.36
C ALA A 219 -1.35 16.22 12.03
N SER A 220 -0.25 16.93 11.78
CA SER A 220 0.60 16.75 10.60
C SER A 220 1.29 15.38 10.53
N GLN A 221 1.57 14.73 11.66
CA GLN A 221 2.12 13.37 11.74
C GLN A 221 1.05 12.27 11.58
N ILE A 222 -0.23 12.65 11.62
CA ILE A 222 -1.38 11.73 11.53
C ILE A 222 -1.95 11.74 10.10
N LEU A 223 -1.79 12.85 9.36
CA LEU A 223 -2.40 13.04 8.03
C LEU A 223 -2.08 11.91 7.05
N SER A 224 -0.81 11.53 6.86
CA SER A 224 -0.43 10.46 5.94
C SER A 224 -1.11 9.13 6.28
N SER A 225 -1.18 8.77 7.56
CA SER A 225 -1.90 7.56 8.03
C SER A 225 -3.41 7.64 7.75
N LYS A 226 -4.03 8.80 7.95
CA LYS A 226 -5.46 8.98 7.65
C LYS A 226 -5.75 8.80 6.17
N VAL A 227 -4.96 9.46 5.32
CA VAL A 227 -5.12 9.37 3.86
C VAL A 227 -4.79 7.96 3.35
N GLN A 228 -3.78 7.28 3.93
CA GLN A 228 -3.45 5.89 3.61
C GLN A 228 -4.66 4.96 3.80
N LEU A 229 -5.29 5.01 4.98
CA LEU A 229 -6.49 4.22 5.27
C LEU A 229 -7.67 4.59 4.36
N MET A 230 -7.83 5.86 3.99
CA MET A 230 -8.86 6.28 3.02
C MET A 230 -8.61 5.68 1.63
N TYR A 231 -7.36 5.64 1.15
CA TYR A 231 -7.05 4.91 -0.09
C TYR A 231 -7.39 3.43 0.03
N TYR A 232 -7.02 2.77 1.13
CA TYR A 232 -7.30 1.36 1.33
C TYR A 232 -8.80 1.03 1.30
N VAL A 233 -9.62 1.84 1.97
CA VAL A 233 -11.09 1.67 1.94
C VAL A 233 -11.64 1.89 0.54
N HIS A 234 -11.20 2.96 -0.14
CA HIS A 234 -11.61 3.19 -1.53
C HIS A 234 -11.28 2.00 -2.42
N LEU A 235 -10.02 1.53 -2.39
CA LEU A 235 -9.57 0.42 -3.21
C LEU A 235 -10.34 -0.85 -2.88
N PHE A 236 -10.48 -1.20 -1.60
CA PHE A 236 -11.17 -2.41 -1.17
C PHE A 236 -12.63 -2.44 -1.63
N LEU A 237 -13.37 -1.34 -1.48
CA LEU A 237 -14.78 -1.27 -1.87
C LEU A 237 -14.98 -1.29 -3.39
N ASN A 238 -14.07 -0.68 -4.15
CA ASN A 238 -14.11 -0.71 -5.61
C ASN A 238 -13.67 -2.08 -6.18
N TYR A 239 -12.75 -2.76 -5.49
CA TYR A 239 -12.32 -4.11 -5.84
C TYR A 239 -13.43 -5.14 -5.58
N PHE A 240 -14.15 -4.98 -4.46
CA PHE A 240 -15.23 -5.86 -4.03
C PHE A 240 -16.60 -5.14 -4.00
N PRO A 241 -17.17 -4.77 -5.16
CA PRO A 241 -18.37 -3.94 -5.22
C PRO A 241 -19.60 -4.60 -4.59
N SER A 242 -19.68 -5.94 -4.60
CA SER A 242 -20.77 -6.68 -3.94
C SER A 242 -20.78 -6.48 -2.41
N LEU A 243 -19.67 -6.06 -1.81
CA LEU A 243 -19.59 -5.69 -0.39
C LEU A 243 -20.10 -4.26 -0.15
N GLY A 244 -20.06 -3.40 -1.18
CA GLY A 244 -20.48 -1.99 -1.12
C GLY A 244 -21.95 -1.71 -1.48
N GLU A 245 -22.65 -2.62 -2.17
CA GLU A 245 -24.02 -2.38 -2.65
C GLU A 245 -25.04 -2.04 -1.54
N LYS A 246 -24.82 -2.54 -0.32
CA LYS A 246 -25.65 -2.25 0.86
C LYS A 246 -25.29 -0.93 1.58
N GLN A 247 -24.25 -0.21 1.14
CA GLN A 247 -23.64 0.92 1.86
C GLN A 247 -23.84 2.28 1.16
N GLN A 248 -24.72 2.34 0.16
CA GLN A 248 -24.93 3.50 -0.73
C GLN A 248 -25.26 4.84 -0.02
N SER A 249 -25.65 4.83 1.26
CA SER A 249 -25.93 6.08 1.99
C SER A 249 -24.68 6.83 2.42
N ILE A 250 -23.57 6.14 2.76
CA ILE A 250 -22.31 6.79 3.18
C ILE A 250 -21.51 7.25 1.94
N PHE A 251 -21.70 6.57 0.81
CA PHE A 251 -20.87 6.73 -0.39
C PHE A 251 -21.55 7.42 -1.57
N ARG A 252 -22.67 8.11 -1.35
CA ARG A 252 -23.35 8.89 -2.40
C ARG A 252 -22.43 9.94 -3.05
N ASP A 253 -21.42 10.40 -2.32
CA ASP A 253 -20.42 11.38 -2.78
C ASP A 253 -19.15 10.75 -3.39
N ILE A 254 -19.01 9.41 -3.45
CA ILE A 254 -17.78 8.78 -4.01
C ILE A 254 -17.70 8.83 -5.54
N SER A 255 -18.80 9.01 -6.29
CA SER A 255 -18.80 9.56 -7.67
C SER A 255 -20.13 9.29 -8.40
N PRO A 256 -20.72 10.28 -9.09
CA PRO A 256 -21.84 10.10 -10.03
C PRO A 256 -21.52 9.25 -11.28
N THR A 257 -20.26 8.91 -11.56
CA THR A 257 -19.89 8.19 -12.80
C THR A 257 -20.08 6.66 -12.71
N TYR A 258 -20.56 6.14 -11.57
CA TYR A 258 -20.56 4.70 -11.26
C TYR A 258 -21.89 3.96 -11.47
N SER A 259 -22.88 4.57 -12.14
CA SER A 259 -24.23 3.98 -12.25
C SER A 259 -24.39 2.83 -13.27
N ASN A 260 -23.34 2.38 -13.98
CA ASN A 260 -23.42 1.23 -14.89
C ASN A 260 -22.93 -0.06 -14.22
N ARG A 261 -23.78 -0.56 -13.32
CA ARG A 261 -23.62 -1.79 -12.51
C ARG A 261 -23.72 -3.06 -13.37
N LEU A 262 -22.98 -4.10 -12.97
CA LEU A 262 -22.94 -5.50 -13.45
C LEU A 262 -22.18 -5.82 -14.75
N HIS A 263 -22.08 -4.92 -15.74
CA HIS A 263 -21.26 -5.20 -16.95
C HIS A 263 -19.77 -4.82 -16.82
N SER A 264 -19.34 -4.16 -15.72
CA SER A 264 -18.02 -3.49 -15.67
C SER A 264 -16.97 -4.09 -14.71
N GLN A 265 -17.28 -5.10 -13.88
CA GLN A 265 -16.24 -5.67 -13.00
C GLN A 265 -15.16 -6.38 -13.80
N SER A 266 -15.58 -7.21 -14.78
CA SER A 266 -14.65 -7.79 -15.75
C SER A 266 -13.95 -6.70 -16.56
N HIS A 267 -14.59 -5.54 -16.77
CA HIS A 267 -14.01 -4.45 -17.56
C HIS A 267 -12.81 -3.81 -16.86
N TRP A 268 -12.93 -3.36 -15.61
CA TRP A 268 -11.79 -2.71 -14.92
C TRP A 268 -10.63 -3.70 -14.71
N TRP A 269 -10.93 -4.96 -14.37
CA TRP A 269 -9.91 -6.00 -14.21
C TRP A 269 -9.16 -6.25 -15.53
N ASN A 270 -9.88 -6.36 -16.64
CA ASN A 270 -9.27 -6.50 -17.97
C ASN A 270 -8.46 -5.24 -18.37
N MET A 271 -8.95 -4.04 -18.04
CA MET A 271 -8.17 -2.80 -18.24
C MET A 271 -6.88 -2.81 -17.44
N PHE A 272 -6.95 -3.25 -16.18
CA PHE A 272 -5.79 -3.35 -15.30
C PHE A 272 -4.75 -4.34 -15.83
N LEU A 273 -5.19 -5.54 -16.23
CA LEU A 273 -4.33 -6.53 -16.87
C LEU A 273 -3.70 -5.98 -18.16
N SER A 274 -4.49 -5.35 -19.02
CA SER A 274 -4.02 -4.75 -20.27
C SER A 274 -2.99 -3.65 -20.04
N GLN A 275 -3.24 -2.75 -19.08
CA GLN A 275 -2.33 -1.66 -18.71
C GLN A 275 -0.97 -2.19 -18.26
N LEU A 276 -0.95 -3.32 -17.55
CA LEU A 276 0.29 -3.97 -17.08
C LEU A 276 0.85 -5.00 -18.06
N SER A 277 0.24 -5.16 -19.24
CA SER A 277 0.62 -6.17 -20.23
C SER A 277 0.65 -7.59 -19.66
N LEU A 278 -0.36 -7.93 -18.86
CA LEU A 278 -0.56 -9.25 -18.24
C LEU A 278 -1.60 -10.05 -19.02
N ASP A 279 -1.36 -11.35 -19.16
CA ASP A 279 -2.36 -12.28 -19.70
C ASP A 279 -3.15 -12.94 -18.57
N GLY A 280 -4.42 -12.57 -18.45
CA GLY A 280 -5.34 -13.11 -17.46
C GLY A 280 -5.61 -14.62 -17.60
N THR A 281 -5.43 -15.16 -18.79
CA THR A 281 -5.79 -16.53 -19.17
C THR A 281 -4.60 -17.49 -19.18
N LYS A 282 -3.38 -16.95 -19.07
CA LYS A 282 -2.14 -17.74 -19.06
C LYS A 282 -2.12 -18.71 -17.89
N ASP A 283 -1.84 -19.98 -18.19
CA ASP A 283 -1.61 -21.03 -17.20
C ASP A 283 -0.31 -20.75 -16.44
N LEU A 284 -0.36 -20.84 -15.11
CA LEU A 284 0.77 -20.54 -14.22
C LEU A 284 1.72 -21.74 -14.02
N GLY A 285 1.41 -22.89 -14.62
CA GLY A 285 2.21 -24.10 -14.60
C GLY A 285 2.00 -24.96 -13.35
N PRO A 286 2.48 -26.22 -13.40
CA PRO A 286 2.25 -27.21 -12.34
C PRO A 286 2.96 -26.84 -11.03
N LYS A 287 4.13 -26.20 -11.09
CA LYS A 287 4.87 -25.78 -9.89
C LYS A 287 4.14 -24.69 -9.11
N PHE A 288 3.51 -23.74 -9.81
CA PHE A 288 2.70 -22.73 -9.17
C PHE A 288 1.41 -23.33 -8.57
N LEU A 289 0.81 -24.28 -9.28
CA LEU A 289 -0.36 -25.03 -8.78
C LEU A 289 -0.03 -25.77 -7.47
N GLU A 290 1.08 -26.52 -7.43
CA GLU A 290 1.57 -27.20 -6.22
C GLU A 290 1.76 -26.21 -5.06
N GLN A 291 2.43 -25.08 -5.31
CA GLN A 291 2.58 -24.01 -4.32
C GLN A 291 1.23 -23.45 -3.84
N SER A 292 0.25 -23.30 -4.73
CA SER A 292 -1.09 -22.80 -4.36
C SER A 292 -1.78 -23.76 -3.39
N ILE A 293 -1.78 -25.05 -3.70
CA ILE A 293 -2.36 -26.13 -2.89
C ILE A 293 -1.70 -26.18 -1.50
N LEU A 294 -0.37 -26.17 -1.45
CA LEU A 294 0.38 -26.18 -0.18
C LEU A 294 0.12 -24.93 0.68
N SER A 295 -0.07 -23.78 0.03
CA SER A 295 -0.28 -22.51 0.74
C SER A 295 -1.68 -22.35 1.35
N ILE A 296 -2.70 -22.98 0.76
CA ILE A 296 -4.09 -22.87 1.22
C ILE A 296 -4.76 -24.26 1.13
N PRO A 297 -4.43 -25.19 2.05
CA PRO A 297 -4.91 -26.58 1.99
C PRO A 297 -6.42 -26.73 2.20
N ASP A 298 -7.08 -25.68 2.70
CA ASP A 298 -8.55 -25.63 2.87
C ASP A 298 -9.31 -25.57 1.53
N ILE A 299 -8.64 -25.29 0.40
CA ILE A 299 -9.25 -25.27 -0.93
C ILE A 299 -8.92 -26.58 -1.66
N PRO A 300 -9.93 -27.30 -2.21
CA PRO A 300 -9.70 -28.54 -2.93
C PRO A 300 -8.75 -28.41 -4.13
N GLU A 301 -7.92 -29.43 -4.36
CA GLU A 301 -6.90 -29.44 -5.42
C GLU A 301 -7.49 -29.26 -6.83
N ASP A 302 -8.63 -29.89 -7.10
CA ASP A 302 -9.35 -29.79 -8.37
C ASP A 302 -9.87 -28.36 -8.63
N VAL A 303 -10.26 -27.66 -7.56
CA VAL A 303 -10.66 -26.26 -7.63
C VAL A 303 -9.47 -25.39 -8.02
N PHE A 304 -8.30 -25.58 -7.40
CA PHE A 304 -7.10 -24.84 -7.79
C PHE A 304 -6.67 -25.17 -9.23
N ALA A 305 -6.68 -26.44 -9.62
CA ALA A 305 -6.33 -26.86 -10.97
C ALA A 305 -7.23 -26.19 -12.03
N GLY A 306 -8.55 -26.08 -11.76
CA GLY A 306 -9.49 -25.39 -12.62
C GLY A 306 -9.35 -23.85 -12.67
N HIS A 307 -8.53 -23.27 -11.79
CA HIS A 307 -8.38 -21.82 -11.62
C HIS A 307 -6.91 -21.36 -11.67
N ASN A 308 -6.01 -22.15 -12.26
CA ASN A 308 -4.55 -21.90 -12.29
C ASN A 308 -4.12 -20.79 -13.29
N SER A 309 -4.78 -19.64 -13.23
CA SER A 309 -4.49 -18.43 -14.01
C SER A 309 -4.86 -17.19 -13.20
N LEU A 310 -4.45 -16.00 -13.62
CA LEU A 310 -4.85 -14.77 -12.92
C LEU A 310 -6.38 -14.60 -12.88
N ASN A 311 -7.08 -14.88 -13.98
CA ASN A 311 -8.54 -14.82 -14.03
C ASN A 311 -9.18 -15.87 -13.13
N GLY A 312 -8.62 -17.08 -13.09
CA GLY A 312 -9.09 -18.15 -12.21
C GLY A 312 -8.92 -17.80 -10.73
N LEU A 313 -7.72 -17.40 -10.31
CA LEU A 313 -7.45 -17.00 -8.93
C LEU A 313 -8.28 -15.79 -8.51
N TYR A 314 -8.43 -14.79 -9.39
CA TYR A 314 -9.30 -13.64 -9.15
C TYR A 314 -10.77 -14.05 -8.97
N ALA A 315 -11.26 -15.02 -9.75
CA ALA A 315 -12.60 -15.57 -9.59
C ALA A 315 -12.77 -16.28 -8.22
N LEU A 316 -11.76 -17.03 -7.76
CA LEU A 316 -11.78 -17.66 -6.43
C LEU A 316 -11.81 -16.64 -5.30
N VAL A 317 -10.97 -15.60 -5.38
CA VAL A 317 -10.96 -14.47 -4.43
C VAL A 317 -12.35 -13.85 -4.34
N PHE A 318 -12.96 -13.55 -5.50
CA PHE A 318 -14.26 -12.91 -5.55
C PHE A 318 -15.40 -13.80 -5.08
N ALA A 319 -15.39 -15.09 -5.44
CA ALA A 319 -16.35 -16.07 -4.96
C ALA A 319 -16.28 -16.25 -3.44
N SER A 320 -15.07 -16.22 -2.88
CA SER A 320 -14.86 -16.27 -1.44
C SER A 320 -15.35 -14.98 -0.77
N ALA A 321 -15.00 -13.81 -1.30
CA ALA A 321 -15.40 -12.52 -0.74
C ALA A 321 -16.92 -12.32 -0.73
N LYS A 322 -17.65 -12.81 -1.75
CA LYS A 322 -19.12 -12.75 -1.81
C LYS A 322 -19.83 -13.40 -0.62
N LYS A 323 -19.20 -14.35 0.06
CA LYS A 323 -19.77 -15.01 1.25
C LYS A 323 -19.71 -14.10 2.49
N LEU A 324 -18.92 -13.04 2.47
CA LEU A 324 -18.84 -12.06 3.56
C LEU A 324 -20.01 -11.07 3.48
N HIS A 325 -20.78 -10.98 4.56
CA HIS A 325 -21.82 -9.96 4.71
C HIS A 325 -21.27 -8.78 5.48
N LEU A 326 -20.74 -7.78 4.77
CA LEU A 326 -20.04 -6.65 5.37
C LEU A 326 -20.86 -5.37 5.40
N ARG A 327 -20.69 -4.59 6.45
CA ARG A 327 -21.20 -3.23 6.62
C ARG A 327 -20.03 -2.31 6.97
N LEU A 328 -20.00 -1.12 6.38
CA LEU A 328 -19.12 -0.05 6.81
C LEU A 328 -19.87 0.90 7.73
N THR A 329 -19.21 1.29 8.82
CA THR A 329 -19.73 2.22 9.83
C THR A 329 -18.87 3.47 9.89
N ASP A 330 -19.36 4.54 10.52
CA ASP A 330 -18.62 5.81 10.64
C ASP A 330 -17.30 5.70 11.41
N ASP A 331 -17.15 4.66 12.26
CA ASP A 331 -15.97 4.37 13.09
C ASP A 331 -15.14 3.18 12.56
N ASN A 332 -15.02 3.05 11.24
CA ASN A 332 -14.31 1.94 10.59
C ASN A 332 -12.80 2.14 10.44
N LEU A 333 -12.26 3.35 10.60
CA LEU A 333 -10.84 3.63 10.40
C LEU A 333 -10.14 3.90 11.72
N THR A 334 -9.04 3.18 11.97
CA THR A 334 -8.28 3.32 13.21
C THR A 334 -6.78 3.38 12.93
N ILE A 335 -6.08 4.33 13.53
CA ILE A 335 -4.63 4.28 13.64
C ILE A 335 -4.29 3.73 15.02
N ALA A 336 -3.67 2.55 15.06
CA ALA A 336 -3.25 1.91 16.31
C ALA A 336 -1.79 2.21 16.57
N TYR A 337 -1.51 2.95 17.65
CA TYR A 337 -0.15 3.28 18.04
C TYR A 337 0.37 2.23 19.02
N ARG A 338 1.40 1.51 18.61
CA ARG A 338 2.00 0.42 19.37
C ARG A 338 3.35 0.82 19.94
N ASN A 339 3.61 0.39 21.17
CA ASN A 339 4.92 0.51 21.79
C ASN A 339 5.92 -0.29 20.95
N ASP A 340 7.05 0.32 20.58
CA ASP A 340 8.04 -0.29 19.70
C ASP A 340 8.87 -1.41 20.35
N LYS A 341 8.76 -1.60 21.67
CA LYS A 341 9.41 -2.67 22.43
C LYS A 341 8.44 -3.78 22.82
N THR A 342 7.26 -3.43 23.34
CA THR A 342 6.30 -4.42 23.86
C THR A 342 5.26 -4.85 22.83
N GLY A 343 5.07 -4.10 21.74
CA GLY A 343 4.02 -4.34 20.74
C GLY A 343 2.60 -3.99 21.21
N GLU A 344 2.43 -3.65 22.48
CA GLU A 344 1.15 -3.27 23.08
C GLU A 344 0.60 -1.98 22.47
N VAL A 345 -0.72 -1.94 22.29
CA VAL A 345 -1.41 -0.73 21.83
C VAL A 345 -1.45 0.30 22.95
N VAL A 346 -0.79 1.43 22.75
CA VAL A 346 -0.72 2.54 23.71
C VAL A 346 -1.98 3.41 23.64
N TYR A 347 -2.47 3.69 22.43
CA TYR A 347 -3.77 4.32 22.17
C TYR A 347 -4.17 4.15 20.70
N LYS A 348 -5.44 4.47 20.41
CA LYS A 348 -6.05 4.38 19.08
C LYS A 348 -6.63 5.75 18.68
N ASP A 349 -6.36 6.21 17.46
CA ASP A 349 -7.04 7.37 16.86
C ASP A 349 -8.09 6.85 15.87
N LYS A 350 -9.37 6.90 16.27
CA LYS A 350 -10.49 6.57 15.39
C LYS A 350 -10.94 7.80 14.63
N PHE A 351 -11.32 7.63 13.37
CA PHE A 351 -11.81 8.73 12.54
C PHE A 351 -12.70 8.20 11.42
N SER A 352 -13.54 9.07 10.88
CA SER A 352 -14.42 8.74 9.76
C SER A 352 -13.75 9.02 8.42
N PHE A 353 -14.17 8.28 7.41
CA PHE A 353 -13.75 8.49 6.03
C PHE A 353 -14.13 9.90 5.54
N SER A 354 -13.23 10.60 4.83
CA SER A 354 -13.50 11.93 4.27
C SER A 354 -13.14 11.99 2.79
N ASN A 355 -14.17 12.01 1.93
CA ASN A 355 -14.01 12.19 0.48
C ASN A 355 -13.24 13.47 0.15
N LYS A 356 -13.62 14.59 0.80
CA LYS A 356 -12.98 15.88 0.59
C LYS A 356 -11.48 15.84 0.90
N LEU A 357 -11.08 15.16 1.98
CA LEU A 357 -9.67 15.05 2.35
C LEU A 357 -8.90 14.14 1.38
N LEU A 358 -9.46 12.98 1.02
CA LEU A 358 -8.85 12.06 0.07
C LEU A 358 -8.66 12.73 -1.30
N GLU A 359 -9.69 13.41 -1.78
CA GLU A 359 -9.69 14.15 -3.04
C GLU A 359 -8.62 15.26 -3.05
N ALA A 360 -8.60 16.12 -2.03
CA ALA A 360 -7.60 17.18 -1.92
C ALA A 360 -6.17 16.64 -1.86
N SER A 361 -5.97 15.51 -1.16
CA SER A 361 -4.68 14.84 -1.04
C SER A 361 -4.25 14.23 -2.38
N TYR A 362 -5.18 13.57 -3.09
CA TYR A 362 -4.92 13.04 -4.42
C TYR A 362 -4.56 14.14 -5.42
N THR A 363 -5.31 15.25 -5.46
CA THR A 363 -5.02 16.36 -6.38
C THR A 363 -3.60 16.88 -6.17
N LYS A 364 -3.17 17.05 -4.91
CA LYS A 364 -1.79 17.46 -4.60
C LYS A 364 -0.77 16.43 -5.06
N ALA A 365 -0.97 15.16 -4.74
CA ALA A 365 -0.07 14.07 -5.12
C ALA A 365 0.02 13.90 -6.64
N TYR A 366 -1.11 13.97 -7.35
CA TYR A 366 -1.16 13.90 -8.80
C TYR A 366 -0.38 15.04 -9.45
N GLN A 367 -0.61 16.28 -9.00
CA GLN A 367 0.14 17.44 -9.50
C GLN A 367 1.65 17.31 -9.24
N PHE A 368 2.05 16.77 -8.08
CA PHE A 368 3.43 16.50 -7.75
C PHE A 368 4.05 15.43 -8.67
N TRP A 369 3.43 14.25 -8.78
CA TRP A 369 3.95 13.14 -9.60
C TRP A 369 3.97 13.45 -11.12
N HIS A 370 3.14 14.39 -11.55
CA HIS A 370 3.07 14.83 -12.95
C HIS A 370 3.76 16.17 -13.23
N ASN A 371 4.55 16.71 -12.29
CA ASN A 371 5.27 17.99 -12.41
C ASN A 371 4.37 19.17 -12.84
N LEU A 372 3.11 19.18 -12.42
CA LEU A 372 2.14 20.23 -12.79
C LEU A 372 2.31 21.52 -11.96
N ARG A 373 3.17 21.50 -10.93
CA ARG A 373 3.56 22.65 -10.10
C ARG A 373 4.91 22.38 -9.43
N GLU A 374 5.54 23.43 -8.88
CA GLU A 374 6.70 23.26 -8.00
C GLU A 374 6.31 22.43 -6.75
N PRO A 375 7.20 21.53 -6.26
CA PRO A 375 7.01 20.83 -5.00
C PRO A 375 6.92 21.77 -3.80
N GLU A 376 6.03 21.45 -2.87
CA GLU A 376 5.86 22.17 -1.61
C GLU A 376 6.68 21.50 -0.49
N GLY A 377 7.40 22.31 0.29
CA GLY A 377 8.01 21.87 1.54
C GLY A 377 6.97 21.68 2.65
N VAL A 378 7.44 21.57 3.88
CA VAL A 378 6.57 21.47 5.07
C VAL A 378 5.71 22.74 5.24
N PRO A 379 4.55 22.65 5.92
CA PRO A 379 3.78 23.83 6.34
C PRO A 379 4.66 24.82 7.12
N ALA A 380 4.32 26.11 7.04
CA ALA A 380 5.12 27.20 7.64
C ALA A 380 5.36 27.00 9.15
N GLU A 381 4.32 26.52 9.85
CA GLU A 381 4.33 26.21 11.28
C GLU A 381 5.19 24.98 11.64
N GLU A 382 5.63 24.18 10.68
CA GLU A 382 6.46 22.99 10.86
C GLU A 382 7.91 23.18 10.37
N VAL A 383 8.28 24.38 9.89
CA VAL A 383 9.61 24.66 9.34
C VAL A 383 10.74 24.38 10.34
N TYR A 384 10.50 24.54 11.65
CA TYR A 384 11.48 24.19 12.68
C TYR A 384 11.90 22.71 12.65
N LYS A 385 11.07 21.81 12.13
CA LYS A 385 11.39 20.37 11.95
C LYS A 385 12.37 20.13 10.80
N CYS A 386 12.58 21.10 9.92
CA CYS A 386 13.62 21.00 8.88
C CYS A 386 15.03 20.91 9.49
N ARG A 387 15.24 21.30 10.75
CA ARG A 387 16.52 21.14 11.47
C ARG A 387 17.02 19.69 11.55
N SER A 388 16.11 18.73 11.57
CA SER A 388 16.45 17.29 11.61
C SER A 388 16.39 16.63 10.22
N CYS A 389 16.16 17.41 9.15
CA CYS A 389 16.11 16.88 7.80
C CYS A 389 17.52 16.68 7.25
N GLU A 390 17.82 15.48 6.75
CA GLU A 390 19.11 15.18 6.13
C GLU A 390 19.47 16.08 4.93
N PHE A 391 18.47 16.65 4.23
CA PHE A 391 18.66 17.56 3.11
C PHE A 391 18.64 19.05 3.49
N GLN A 392 18.63 19.40 4.79
CA GLN A 392 18.43 20.79 5.23
C GLN A 392 19.41 21.79 4.57
N LYS A 393 20.69 21.43 4.48
CA LYS A 393 21.76 22.35 4.00
C LYS A 393 21.61 22.71 2.52
N GLU A 394 21.06 21.81 1.72
CA GLU A 394 20.92 21.97 0.27
C GLU A 394 19.51 22.31 -0.17
N CYS A 395 18.50 22.07 0.68
CA CYS A 395 17.08 22.28 0.41
C CYS A 395 16.78 23.66 -0.22
N TRP A 396 16.50 23.64 -1.53
CA TRP A 396 16.23 24.85 -2.32
C TRP A 396 14.99 25.58 -1.80
N TRP A 397 13.96 24.83 -1.38
CA TRP A 397 12.71 25.39 -0.88
C TRP A 397 12.92 26.17 0.42
N LEU A 398 13.71 25.60 1.34
CA LEU A 398 14.05 26.26 2.61
C LEU A 398 14.89 27.52 2.36
N LYS A 399 15.82 27.48 1.39
CA LYS A 399 16.61 28.65 0.97
C LYS A 399 15.75 29.76 0.34
N LYS A 400 14.70 29.43 -0.43
CA LYS A 400 13.72 30.42 -0.95
C LYS A 400 12.86 31.02 0.17
N LYS A 401 12.72 30.34 1.30
CA LYS A 401 11.87 30.71 2.44
C LYS A 401 12.66 31.18 3.68
N GLN A 402 13.79 31.86 3.48
CA GLN A 402 14.73 32.33 4.52
C GLN A 402 14.11 33.12 5.68
N TYR A 403 12.92 33.68 5.52
CA TYR A 403 12.22 34.45 6.56
C TYR A 403 11.56 33.59 7.64
N TYR A 404 11.44 32.27 7.47
CA TYR A 404 10.89 31.41 8.52
C TYR A 404 11.95 31.07 9.57
N PRO A 405 11.69 31.32 10.87
CA PRO A 405 12.62 30.94 11.91
C PRO A 405 12.71 29.42 12.00
N LEU A 406 13.93 28.89 12.09
CA LEU A 406 14.12 27.48 12.40
C LEU A 406 13.89 27.19 13.89
N SER A 407 13.82 28.20 14.76
CA SER A 407 13.51 28.02 16.19
C SER A 407 12.14 27.38 16.37
N SER A 408 12.08 26.38 17.25
CA SER A 408 10.79 25.86 17.72
C SER A 408 9.96 27.03 18.26
N PRO A 409 8.65 27.06 17.97
CA PRO A 409 7.76 28.06 18.53
C PRO A 409 7.70 28.00 20.06
#